data_AF-A0A1C7Z2X9-F1
#
_entry.id   AF-A0A1C7Z2X9-F1
#
_cell.length_a   1.000
_cell.length_b   1.000
_cell.length_c   1.000
_cell.angle_alpha   90.00
_cell.angle_beta   90.00
_cell.angle_gamma   90.00
#
_symmetry.space_group_name_H-M   'P 1'
#
loop_
_entity.id
_entity.type
_entity.pdbx_description
1 polymer ?
#
loop_
_entity_poly.entity_id
_entity_poly.type
_entity_poly.pdbx_seq_one_letter_code
_entity_poly.pdbx_strand_id
1 'polypeptide(L)'
;MFEIKPLNPQTYRSQTRRSTLIIAVTFAVLAMALSSLAVHLFGVPDGDNFSLNLGGVIVALLLMIALVRFIFWPQPWMAAAVYGWQLKRNLMRITNVMHHIKSGVAADDPAAIKLLRFYHLALAQMHELDGNTGAHSELLRDSEQHKERMTALSISPEQTRLDPAWIEAVKDPH
;
A
#
# COMPACT_ATOMS: atom_id res chain seq x y z
N MET A 1 -13.28 2.36 -3.51
CA MET A 1 -13.26 3.21 -2.31
C MET A 1 -12.42 2.51 -1.25
N PHE A 2 -11.55 3.22 -0.53
CA PHE A 2 -10.70 2.65 0.52
C PHE A 2 -11.18 3.14 1.89
N GLU A 3 -11.07 2.29 2.92
CA GLU A 3 -11.52 2.60 4.28
C GLU A 3 -10.47 2.12 5.28
N ILE A 4 -10.15 2.98 6.24
CA ILE A 4 -9.25 2.69 7.35
C ILE A 4 -9.95 1.68 8.25
N LYS A 5 -9.30 0.55 8.50
CA LYS A 5 -9.83 -0.52 9.35
C LYS A 5 -9.11 -0.52 10.69
N PRO A 6 -9.82 -0.67 11.83
CA PRO A 6 -9.18 -0.85 13.12
C PRO A 6 -8.52 -2.23 13.15
N LEU A 7 -7.21 -2.27 12.91
CA LEU A 7 -6.43 -3.51 12.89
C LEU A 7 -5.46 -3.53 14.06
N ASN A 8 -5.40 -4.65 14.77
CA ASN A 8 -4.39 -4.85 15.80
C ASN A 8 -2.98 -4.89 15.15
N PRO A 9 -2.04 -4.02 15.55
CA PRO A 9 -0.72 -3.94 14.92
C PRO A 9 0.10 -5.24 15.01
N GLN A 10 0.01 -5.97 16.13
CA GLN A 10 0.75 -7.22 16.31
C GLN A 10 0.24 -8.30 15.36
N THR A 11 -1.08 -8.47 15.30
CA THR A 11 -1.74 -9.41 14.38
C THR A 11 -1.43 -9.06 12.92
N TYR A 12 -1.53 -7.78 12.56
CA TYR A 12 -1.21 -7.28 11.21
C TYR A 12 0.23 -7.63 10.80
N ARG A 13 1.22 -7.35 11.65
CA ARG A 13 2.64 -7.64 11.36
C ARG A 13 2.89 -9.13 11.22
N SER A 14 2.29 -9.95 12.09
CA SER A 14 2.40 -11.41 12.03
C SER A 14 1.85 -11.96 10.71
N GLN A 15 0.64 -11.55 10.32
CA GLN A 15 0.03 -11.97 9.06
C GLN A 15 0.82 -11.49 7.82
N THR A 16 1.34 -10.27 7.86
CA THR A 16 2.15 -9.72 6.77
C THR A 16 3.47 -10.48 6.63
N ARG A 17 4.16 -10.80 7.73
CA ARG A 17 5.38 -11.61 7.70
C ARG A 17 5.11 -13.01 7.15
N ARG A 18 4.03 -13.66 7.59
CA ARG A 18 3.60 -14.97 7.08
C ARG A 18 3.34 -14.91 5.58
N SER A 19 2.64 -13.88 5.12
CA SER A 19 2.37 -13.65 3.69
C SER A 19 3.65 -13.54 2.87
N THR A 20 4.59 -12.71 3.33
CA THR A 20 5.88 -12.52 2.68
C THR A 20 6.66 -13.83 2.59
N LEU A 21 6.66 -14.63 3.66
CA LEU A 21 7.33 -15.94 3.67
C LEU A 21 6.71 -16.91 2.66
N ILE A 22 5.38 -17.01 2.60
CA ILE A 22 4.70 -17.88 1.63
C ILE A 22 5.07 -17.46 0.20
N ILE A 23 4.97 -16.17 -0.12
CA ILE A 23 5.33 -15.63 -1.44
C ILE A 23 6.80 -15.95 -1.77
N ALA A 24 7.72 -15.69 -0.85
CA ALA A 24 9.14 -15.91 -1.07
C ALA A 24 9.48 -17.39 -1.31
N VAL A 25 8.91 -18.30 -0.50
CA VAL A 25 9.13 -19.75 -0.65
C VAL A 25 8.52 -20.26 -1.95
N THR A 26 7.29 -19.86 -2.29
CA THR A 26 6.66 -20.24 -3.57
C THR A 26 7.49 -19.75 -4.76
N PHE A 27 7.97 -18.51 -4.72
CA PHE A 27 8.82 -17.98 -5.78
C PHE A 27 10.14 -18.74 -5.89
N ALA A 28 10.80 -19.04 -4.78
CA ALA A 28 12.06 -19.81 -4.78
C ALA A 28 11.88 -21.20 -5.41
N VAL A 29 10.80 -21.91 -5.04
CA VAL A 29 10.49 -23.22 -5.63
C VAL A 29 10.20 -23.10 -7.13
N LEU A 30 9.40 -22.13 -7.55
CA LEU A 30 9.10 -21.90 -8.97
C LEU A 30 10.36 -21.56 -9.78
N ALA A 31 11.21 -20.67 -9.25
CA ALA A 31 12.45 -20.26 -9.88
C ALA A 31 13.40 -21.45 -10.05
N MET A 32 13.61 -22.24 -8.99
CA MET A 32 14.44 -23.45 -9.07
C MET A 32 13.87 -24.47 -10.07
N ALA A 33 12.56 -24.75 -10.00
CA ALA A 33 11.91 -25.72 -10.88
C ALA A 33 12.00 -25.32 -12.36
N LEU A 34 11.66 -24.08 -12.70
CA LEU A 34 11.66 -23.60 -14.08
C LEU A 34 13.07 -23.39 -14.63
N SER A 35 14.00 -22.90 -13.80
CA SER A 35 15.42 -22.81 -14.16
C SER A 35 16.00 -24.19 -14.47
N SER A 36 15.75 -25.17 -13.59
CA SER A 36 16.24 -26.54 -13.78
C SER A 36 15.60 -27.22 -14.99
N LEU A 37 14.30 -27.01 -15.22
CA LEU A 37 13.59 -27.54 -16.37
C LEU A 37 14.10 -26.94 -17.69
N ALA A 38 14.36 -25.64 -17.73
CA ALA A 38 14.90 -24.97 -18.91
C ALA A 38 16.28 -25.54 -19.30
N VAL A 39 17.17 -25.74 -18.32
CA VAL A 39 18.48 -26.36 -18.55
C VAL A 39 18.33 -27.83 -18.92
N HIS A 40 17.40 -28.57 -18.30
CA HIS A 40 17.20 -29.98 -18.63
C HIS A 40 16.70 -30.19 -20.06
N LEU A 41 15.83 -29.30 -20.57
CA LEU A 41 15.23 -29.42 -21.90
C LEU A 41 16.11 -28.85 -23.02
N PHE A 42 16.84 -27.76 -22.74
CA PHE A 42 17.54 -26.98 -23.77
C PHE A 42 19.04 -26.79 -23.49
N GLY A 43 19.53 -27.29 -22.36
CA GLY A 43 20.90 -27.09 -21.92
C GLY A 43 21.90 -27.99 -22.64
N VAL A 44 23.14 -27.53 -22.66
CA VAL A 44 24.28 -28.27 -23.20
C VAL A 44 25.04 -28.93 -22.04
N PRO A 45 25.28 -30.26 -22.07
CA PRO A 45 26.14 -30.94 -21.09
C PRO A 45 27.53 -30.31 -21.08
N ASP A 46 28.07 -30.02 -19.89
CA ASP A 46 29.37 -29.36 -19.67
C ASP A 46 29.53 -27.95 -20.30
N GLY A 47 28.42 -27.34 -20.75
CA GLY A 47 28.39 -25.99 -21.32
C GLY A 47 27.89 -24.91 -20.33
N ASP A 48 28.06 -23.63 -20.70
CA ASP A 48 27.48 -22.51 -19.97
C ASP A 48 25.98 -22.40 -20.23
N ASN A 49 25.19 -22.72 -19.21
CA ASN A 49 23.72 -22.65 -19.24
C ASN A 49 23.18 -21.43 -18.47
N PHE A 50 24.00 -20.41 -18.19
CA PHE A 50 23.58 -19.24 -17.41
C PHE A 50 22.35 -18.53 -17.99
N SER A 51 22.33 -18.29 -19.31
CA SER A 51 21.21 -17.62 -19.97
C SER A 51 19.89 -18.42 -19.86
N LEU A 52 19.96 -19.75 -19.89
CA LEU A 52 18.79 -20.62 -19.70
C LEU A 52 18.30 -20.60 -18.25
N ASN A 53 19.22 -20.59 -17.28
CA ASN A 53 18.85 -20.43 -15.87
C ASN A 53 18.16 -19.08 -15.63
N LEU A 54 18.77 -18.00 -16.10
CA LEU A 54 18.20 -16.65 -15.99
C LEU A 54 16.83 -16.57 -16.67
N GLY A 55 16.69 -17.16 -17.86
CA GLY A 55 15.41 -17.26 -18.56
C GLY A 55 14.33 -17.95 -17.72
N GLY A 56 14.66 -19.10 -17.11
CA GLY A 56 13.75 -19.81 -16.21
C GLY A 56 13.33 -18.99 -14.99
N VAL A 57 14.26 -18.24 -14.38
CA VAL A 57 13.95 -17.33 -13.26
C VAL A 57 13.03 -16.18 -13.69
N ILE A 58 13.25 -15.59 -14.87
CA ILE A 58 12.38 -14.53 -15.41
C ILE A 58 10.96 -15.07 -15.64
N VAL A 59 10.83 -16.25 -16.23
CA VAL A 59 9.52 -16.90 -16.41
C VAL A 59 8.85 -17.16 -15.05
N ALA A 60 9.61 -17.65 -14.06
CA ALA A 60 9.10 -17.86 -12.71
C ALA A 60 8.61 -16.54 -12.07
N LEU A 61 9.30 -15.43 -12.30
CA LEU A 61 8.91 -14.11 -11.79
C LEU A 61 7.59 -13.65 -12.42
N LEU A 62 7.45 -13.75 -13.74
CA LEU A 62 6.22 -13.39 -14.43
C LEU A 62 5.03 -14.24 -13.96
N LEU A 63 5.25 -15.55 -13.80
CA LEU A 63 4.24 -16.45 -13.25
C LEU A 63 3.90 -16.09 -11.80
N MET A 64 4.90 -15.74 -10.98
CA MET A 64 4.66 -15.34 -9.60
C MET A 64 3.84 -14.05 -9.53
N ILE A 65 4.11 -13.06 -10.38
CA ILE A 65 3.32 -11.82 -10.47
C ILE A 65 1.86 -12.15 -10.83
N ALA A 66 1.64 -13.02 -11.82
CA ALA A 66 0.30 -13.46 -12.19
C ALA A 66 -0.40 -14.21 -11.04
N LEU A 67 0.30 -15.12 -10.38
CA LEU A 67 -0.21 -15.89 -9.24
C LEU A 67 -0.61 -14.97 -8.08
N VAL A 68 0.25 -14.02 -7.73
CA VAL A 68 -0.06 -13.01 -6.71
C VAL A 68 -1.29 -12.21 -7.11
N ARG A 69 -1.33 -11.71 -8.35
CA ARG A 69 -2.37 -10.78 -8.82
C ARG A 69 -3.75 -11.43 -8.97
N PHE A 70 -3.81 -12.66 -9.45
CA PHE A 70 -5.06 -13.33 -9.81
C PHE A 70 -5.52 -14.35 -8.78
N ILE A 71 -4.59 -15.01 -8.08
CA ILE A 71 -4.92 -16.16 -7.21
C ILE A 71 -4.72 -15.81 -5.73
N PHE A 72 -3.59 -15.20 -5.35
CA PHE A 72 -3.31 -14.91 -3.94
C PHE A 72 -4.00 -13.65 -3.44
N TRP A 73 -4.12 -12.61 -4.28
CA TRP A 73 -4.73 -11.33 -3.89
C TRP A 73 -6.07 -11.43 -3.15
N PRO A 74 -7.06 -12.23 -3.59
CA PRO A 74 -8.35 -12.33 -2.89
C PRO A 74 -8.30 -13.21 -1.64
N GLN A 75 -7.19 -13.88 -1.34
CA GLN A 75 -7.13 -14.87 -0.27
C GLN A 75 -7.11 -14.22 1.12
N PRO A 76 -7.77 -14.83 2.13
CA PRO A 76 -7.82 -14.29 3.48
C PRO A 76 -6.45 -14.09 4.12
N TRP A 77 -5.50 -15.00 3.88
CA TRP A 77 -4.15 -14.89 4.42
C TRP A 77 -3.36 -13.71 3.85
N MET A 78 -3.78 -13.18 2.68
CA MET A 78 -3.19 -12.01 2.04
C MET A 78 -3.80 -10.68 2.48
N ALA A 79 -4.94 -10.70 3.17
CA ALA A 79 -5.73 -9.51 3.46
C ALA A 79 -4.93 -8.40 4.16
N ALA A 80 -4.06 -8.76 5.12
CA ALA A 80 -3.21 -7.81 5.83
C ALA A 80 -2.20 -7.12 4.89
N ALA A 81 -1.46 -7.88 4.07
CA ALA A 81 -0.48 -7.30 3.15
C ALA A 81 -1.15 -6.49 2.03
N VAL A 82 -2.29 -6.95 1.51
CA VAL A 82 -3.10 -6.21 0.54
C VAL A 82 -3.60 -4.90 1.13
N TYR A 83 -4.10 -4.91 2.37
CA TYR A 83 -4.50 -3.69 3.08
C TYR A 83 -3.33 -2.71 3.22
N GLY A 84 -2.17 -3.19 3.68
CA GLY A 84 -0.96 -2.38 3.83
C GLY A 84 -0.52 -1.74 2.52
N TRP A 85 -0.55 -2.50 1.42
CA TRP A 85 -0.24 -1.99 0.09
C TRP A 85 -1.23 -0.92 -0.37
N GLN A 86 -2.54 -1.15 -0.18
CA GLN A 86 -3.58 -0.17 -0.53
C GLN A 86 -3.47 1.11 0.30
N LEU A 87 -3.18 0.99 1.59
CA LEU A 87 -2.96 2.13 2.49
C LEU A 87 -1.80 3.00 1.99
N LYS A 88 -0.63 2.38 1.75
CA LYS A 88 0.56 3.08 1.20
C LYS A 88 0.27 3.70 -0.16
N ARG A 89 -0.43 2.99 -1.04
CA ARG A 89 -0.80 3.49 -2.37
C ARG A 89 -1.72 4.71 -2.29
N ASN A 90 -2.72 4.70 -1.41
CA ASN A 90 -3.61 5.85 -1.23
C ASN A 90 -2.88 7.03 -0.59
N LEU A 91 -2.03 6.80 0.42
CA LEU A 91 -1.17 7.85 0.98
C LEU A 91 -0.31 8.52 -0.10
N MET A 92 0.35 7.74 -0.96
CA MET A 92 1.12 8.30 -2.09
C MET A 92 0.25 9.12 -3.05
N ARG A 93 -0.95 8.65 -3.39
CA ARG A 93 -1.87 9.40 -4.27
C ARG A 93 -2.24 10.77 -3.68
N ILE A 94 -2.46 10.82 -2.37
CA ILE A 94 -2.82 12.05 -1.66
C ILE A 94 -1.61 12.97 -1.54
N THR A 95 -0.44 12.44 -1.17
CA THR A 95 0.80 13.20 -1.11
C THR A 95 1.16 13.85 -2.45
N ASN A 96 0.91 13.16 -3.56
CA ASN A 96 1.15 13.70 -4.91
C ASN A 96 0.33 14.97 -5.23
N VAL A 97 -0.80 15.19 -4.54
CA VAL A 97 -1.65 16.38 -4.70
C VAL A 97 -1.63 17.28 -3.46
N MET A 98 -0.66 17.12 -2.56
CA MET A 98 -0.61 17.82 -1.27
C MET A 98 -0.59 19.34 -1.40
N HIS A 99 0.03 19.89 -2.44
CA HIS A 99 0.03 21.34 -2.68
C HIS A 99 -1.40 21.87 -2.92
N HIS A 100 -2.18 21.19 -3.76
CA HIS A 100 -3.58 21.51 -4.00
C HIS A 100 -4.43 21.36 -2.75
N ILE A 101 -4.21 20.29 -1.97
CA ILE A 101 -4.89 20.07 -0.69
C ILE A 101 -4.64 21.25 0.26
N LYS A 102 -3.38 21.67 0.43
CA LYS A 102 -3.04 22.80 1.31
C LYS A 102 -3.69 24.11 0.83
N SER A 103 -3.70 24.34 -0.47
CA SER A 103 -4.37 25.51 -1.07
C SER A 103 -5.88 25.50 -0.84
N GLY A 104 -6.54 24.36 -1.09
CA GLY A 104 -7.98 24.20 -0.86
C GLY A 104 -8.34 24.34 0.62
N VAL A 105 -7.53 23.78 1.51
CA VAL A 105 -7.70 23.97 2.97
C VAL A 105 -7.55 25.44 3.35
N ALA A 106 -6.62 26.19 2.75
CA ALA A 106 -6.52 27.63 2.99
C ALA A 106 -7.76 28.42 2.50
N ALA A 107 -8.43 27.92 1.46
CA ALA A 107 -9.65 28.49 0.89
C ALA A 107 -10.96 27.94 1.52
N ASP A 108 -10.88 27.20 2.63
CA ASP A 108 -12.02 26.53 3.28
C ASP A 108 -12.81 25.56 2.36
N ASP A 109 -12.16 24.99 1.33
CA ASP A 109 -12.77 23.97 0.47
C ASP A 109 -13.10 22.70 1.29
N PRO A 110 -14.38 22.30 1.40
CA PRO A 110 -14.78 21.11 2.13
C PRO A 110 -14.12 19.81 1.62
N ALA A 111 -13.82 19.69 0.32
CA ALA A 111 -13.19 18.49 -0.23
C ALA A 111 -11.72 18.38 0.22
N ALA A 112 -10.95 19.47 0.09
CA ALA A 112 -9.58 19.54 0.59
C ALA A 112 -9.50 19.30 2.11
N ILE A 113 -10.41 19.88 2.90
CA ILE A 113 -10.47 19.70 4.36
C ILE A 113 -10.70 18.22 4.72
N LYS A 114 -11.67 17.55 4.09
CA LYS A 114 -11.95 16.13 4.33
C LYS A 114 -10.79 15.25 3.88
N LEU A 115 -10.18 15.55 2.74
CA LEU A 115 -9.06 14.79 2.20
C LEU A 115 -7.81 14.90 3.09
N LEU A 116 -7.50 16.08 3.59
CA LEU A 116 -6.41 16.28 4.55
C LEU A 116 -6.69 15.54 5.88
N ARG A 117 -7.94 15.51 6.33
CA ARG A 117 -8.30 14.74 7.53
C ARG A 117 -8.12 13.24 7.33
N PHE A 118 -8.59 12.70 6.21
CA PHE A 118 -8.36 11.30 5.85
C PHE A 118 -6.85 10.99 5.81
N TYR A 119 -6.04 11.87 5.22
CA TYR A 119 -4.59 11.73 5.19
C TYR A 119 -3.98 11.59 6.58
N HIS A 120 -4.34 12.46 7.54
CA HIS A 120 -3.84 12.39 8.91
C HIS A 120 -4.17 11.05 9.58
N LEU A 121 -5.43 10.60 9.46
CA LEU A 121 -5.88 9.33 10.01
C LEU A 121 -5.17 8.13 9.38
N ALA A 122 -5.03 8.13 8.05
CA ALA A 122 -4.36 7.06 7.30
C ALA A 122 -2.87 6.99 7.62
N LEU A 123 -2.21 8.14 7.77
CA LEU A 123 -0.80 8.22 8.12
C LEU A 123 -0.57 7.72 9.55
N ALA A 124 -1.40 8.15 10.51
CA ALA A 124 -1.35 7.64 11.88
C ALA A 124 -1.51 6.11 11.92
N GLN A 125 -2.49 5.57 11.19
CA GLN A 125 -2.68 4.12 11.08
C GLN A 125 -1.45 3.42 10.49
N MET A 126 -0.82 3.96 9.45
CA MET A 126 0.38 3.37 8.85
C MET A 126 1.53 3.31 9.86
N HIS A 127 1.75 4.38 10.63
CA HIS A 127 2.80 4.44 11.64
C HIS A 127 2.57 3.42 12.76
N GLU A 128 1.31 3.28 13.22
CA GLU A 128 0.94 2.30 14.22
C GLU A 128 1.20 0.86 13.73
N LEU A 129 0.78 0.56 12.49
CA LEU A 129 0.96 -0.76 11.88
C LEU A 129 2.42 -1.10 11.61
N ASP A 130 3.23 -0.14 11.16
CA ASP A 130 4.66 -0.32 10.91
C ASP A 130 5.50 -0.31 12.20
N GLY A 131 4.94 0.18 13.32
CA GLY A 131 5.62 0.26 14.62
C GLY A 131 6.60 1.42 14.74
N ASN A 132 6.42 2.46 13.91
CA ASN A 132 7.27 3.64 13.88
C ASN A 132 6.58 4.82 14.60
N THR A 133 6.69 4.84 15.93
CA THR A 133 6.11 5.88 16.80
C THR A 133 6.96 7.14 16.90
N GLY A 134 8.21 7.14 16.40
CA GLY A 134 9.17 8.23 16.63
C GLY A 134 8.90 9.53 15.86
N ALA A 135 8.21 9.48 14.72
CA ALA A 135 7.90 10.64 13.88
C ALA A 135 6.50 11.24 14.13
N HIS A 136 5.89 10.92 15.27
CA HIS A 136 4.44 11.10 15.46
C HIS A 136 4.04 12.46 16.06
N SER A 137 4.89 13.10 16.87
CA SER A 137 4.49 14.28 17.65
C SER A 137 4.12 15.51 16.81
N GLU A 138 4.88 15.81 15.76
CA GLU A 138 4.60 16.96 14.87
C GLU A 138 3.35 16.72 14.01
N LEU A 139 3.21 15.51 13.47
CA LEU A 139 2.02 15.09 12.70
C LEU A 139 0.75 15.09 13.57
N LEU A 140 0.87 14.70 14.84
CA LEU A 140 -0.25 14.75 15.80
C LEU A 140 -0.69 16.19 16.05
N ARG A 141 0.25 17.12 16.25
CA ARG A 141 -0.07 18.54 16.48
C ARG A 141 -0.82 19.13 15.29
N ASP A 142 -0.31 18.94 14.07
CA ASP A 142 -0.96 19.43 12.85
C ASP A 142 -2.33 18.76 12.63
N SER A 143 -2.46 17.47 12.96
CA SER A 143 -3.73 16.74 12.89
C SER A 143 -4.78 17.25 13.86
N GLU A 144 -4.42 17.56 15.11
CA GLU A 144 -5.34 18.11 16.10
C GLU A 144 -5.77 19.54 15.74
N GLN A 145 -4.85 20.39 15.28
CA GLN A 145 -5.21 21.73 14.79
C GLN A 145 -6.21 21.66 13.62
N HIS A 146 -6.00 20.72 12.69
CA HIS A 146 -6.94 20.52 11.59
C HIS A 146 -8.31 20.03 12.06
N LYS A 147 -8.35 19.15 13.07
CA LYS A 147 -9.58 18.65 13.69
C LYS A 147 -10.38 19.75 14.40
N GLU A 148 -9.70 20.65 15.11
CA GLU A 148 -10.33 21.82 15.74
C GLU A 148 -10.98 22.72 14.67
N ARG A 149 -10.27 23.01 13.58
CA ARG A 149 -10.82 23.77 12.45
C ARG A 149 -12.06 23.10 11.84
N MET A 150 -12.02 21.78 11.64
CA MET A 150 -13.19 21.05 11.14
C MET A 150 -14.40 21.17 12.05
N THR A 151 -14.17 21.12 13.36
CA THR A 151 -15.23 21.28 14.37
C THR A 151 -15.85 22.68 14.30
N ALA A 152 -15.03 23.72 14.14
CA ALA A 152 -15.50 25.09 13.94
C ALA A 152 -16.33 25.25 12.66
N LEU A 153 -16.00 24.50 11.60
CA LEU A 153 -16.73 24.48 10.32
C LEU A 153 -17.92 23.50 10.31
N SER A 154 -18.25 22.85 11.43
CA SER A 154 -19.29 21.81 11.53
C SER A 154 -19.09 20.63 10.57
N ILE A 155 -17.83 20.33 10.20
CA ILE A 155 -17.45 19.18 9.39
C ILE A 155 -17.07 18.02 10.33
N SER A 156 -17.63 16.82 10.11
CA SER A 156 -17.29 15.64 10.91
C SER A 156 -15.79 15.33 10.83
N PRO A 157 -15.07 15.19 11.95
CA PRO A 157 -13.64 14.85 11.95
C PRO A 157 -13.36 13.37 11.64
N GLU A 158 -14.36 12.50 11.71
CA GLU A 158 -14.21 11.07 11.46
C GLU A 158 -14.28 10.75 9.97
N GLN A 159 -13.20 11.10 9.25
CA GLN A 159 -13.05 10.87 7.81
C GLN A 159 -12.23 9.60 7.55
N THR A 160 -12.74 8.43 7.95
CA THR A 160 -12.03 7.13 7.82
C THR A 160 -12.13 6.51 6.43
N ARG A 161 -12.95 7.07 5.54
CA ARG A 161 -13.24 6.57 4.20
C ARG A 161 -12.75 7.55 3.15
N LEU A 162 -11.93 7.08 2.23
CA LEU A 162 -11.43 7.88 1.12
C LEU A 162 -12.44 7.87 -0.03
N ASP A 163 -13.08 9.01 -0.26
CA ASP A 163 -13.83 9.27 -1.48
C ASP A 163 -12.87 9.65 -2.62
N PRO A 164 -12.81 8.88 -3.72
CA PRO A 164 -11.99 9.23 -4.88
C PRO A 164 -12.34 10.60 -5.47
N ALA A 165 -13.59 11.07 -5.33
CA ALA A 165 -14.03 12.35 -5.86
C ALA A 165 -13.29 13.53 -5.23
N TRP A 166 -12.87 13.44 -3.96
CA TRP A 166 -12.11 14.51 -3.31
C TRP A 166 -10.75 14.74 -3.97
N ILE A 167 -10.11 13.66 -4.45
CA ILE A 167 -8.79 13.76 -5.12
C ILE A 167 -8.91 14.48 -6.46
N GLU A 168 -10.01 14.29 -7.19
CA GLU A 168 -10.22 14.99 -8.45
C GLU A 168 -10.68 16.43 -8.21
N ALA A 169 -11.57 16.66 -7.24
CA ALA A 169 -12.06 18.00 -6.88
C ALA A 169 -10.94 18.97 -6.47
N VAL A 170 -9.89 18.50 -5.79
CA VAL A 170 -8.78 19.38 -5.39
C VAL A 170 -7.84 19.74 -6.55
N LYS A 171 -7.79 18.94 -7.62
CA LYS A 171 -6.93 19.25 -8.78
C LYS A 171 -7.55 20.31 -9.68
N ASP A 172 -8.87 20.25 -9.85
CA ASP A 172 -9.66 21.17 -10.67
C ASP A 172 -10.69 21.87 -9.77
N PRO A 173 -10.28 22.88 -8.97
CA PRO A 173 -11.21 23.63 -8.14
C PRO A 173 -12.22 24.37 -9.02
N HIS A 174 -13.51 24.12 -8.80
CA HIS A 174 -14.64 24.81 -9.45
C HIS A 174 -14.84 26.22 -8.89
#